data_AF-A0A3M3KIW5-F1
#
_entry.id   AF-A0A3M3KIW5-F1
#
_cell.length_a   1.000
_cell.length_b   1.000
_cell.length_c   1.000
_cell.angle_alpha   90.00
_cell.angle_beta   90.00
_cell.angle_gamma   90.00
#
_symmetry.space_group_name_H-M   'P 1'
#
loop_
_entity.id
_entity.type
_entity.pdbx_description
1 polymer ?
#
loop_
_entity_poly.entity_id
_entity_poly.type
_entity_poly.pdbx_seq_one_letter_code
_entity_poly.pdbx_strand_id
1 'polypeptide(L)' 'MGQVVARTWRITMSITINHLPSTLLKLPVVLTPSAWKESVHLEQPSHIAEVGTRLGEVVLEAYRELHLQPEELQIDFGI' A
#
# COMPACT_ATOMS: atom_id res chain seq x y z
N MET A 1 -10.47 -23.83 13.97
CA MET A 1 -11.06 -22.49 13.81
C MET A 1 -10.08 -21.65 12.99
N GLY A 2 -10.39 -21.31 11.75
CA GLY A 2 -9.48 -20.60 10.87
C GLY A 2 -10.24 -19.84 9.80
N GLN A 3 -9.67 -18.70 9.39
CA GLN A 3 -10.14 -17.81 8.31
C GLN A 3 -11.31 -16.86 8.67
N VAL A 4 -10.99 -15.73 9.33
CA VAL A 4 -11.82 -14.50 9.28
C VAL A 4 -11.01 -13.27 8.85
N VAL A 5 -9.68 -13.26 9.05
CA VAL A 5 -8.83 -12.11 8.70
C VAL A 5 -8.75 -11.91 7.18
N ALA A 6 -8.80 -13.01 6.39
CA ALA A 6 -8.63 -12.94 4.95
C ALA A 6 -9.79 -12.25 4.20
N ARG A 7 -10.99 -12.35 4.75
CA ARG A 7 -12.21 -11.87 4.11
C ARG A 7 -12.44 -10.38 4.40
N THR A 8 -12.01 -9.91 5.58
CA THR A 8 -12.15 -8.52 6.01
C THR A 8 -11.28 -7.57 5.19
N TRP A 9 -9.99 -7.88 4.95
CA TRP A 9 -9.13 -7.01 4.14
C TRP A 9 -9.64 -6.88 2.71
N ARG A 10 -10.19 -7.95 2.14
CA ARG A 10 -10.74 -7.97 0.78
C ARG A 10 -11.99 -7.10 0.66
N ILE A 11 -12.81 -7.05 1.71
CA ILE A 11 -14.04 -6.24 1.75
C ILE A 11 -13.68 -4.77 1.98
N THR A 12 -12.83 -4.45 2.96
CA THR A 12 -12.46 -3.06 3.25
C THR A 12 -11.72 -2.40 2.08
N MET A 13 -10.77 -3.10 1.44
CA MET A 13 -10.12 -2.57 0.22
C MET A 13 -11.10 -2.35 -0.93
N SER A 14 -12.10 -3.23 -1.10
CA SER A 14 -13.08 -3.08 -2.18
C SER A 14 -13.95 -1.84 -1.99
N ILE A 15 -14.26 -1.44 -0.74
CA ILE A 15 -15.21 -0.35 -0.48
C ILE A 15 -14.58 1.04 -0.71
N THR A 16 -13.28 1.22 -0.44
CA THR A 16 -12.61 2.52 -0.60
C THR A 16 -12.07 2.77 -2.02
N ILE A 17 -11.81 1.71 -2.79
CA ILE A 17 -11.16 1.78 -4.12
C ILE A 17 -12.18 1.92 -5.29
N ASN A 18 -13.49 1.78 -5.04
CA ASN A 18 -14.53 1.67 -6.08
C ASN A 18 -14.74 2.89 -7.00
N HIS A 19 -14.05 4.01 -6.78
CA HIS A 19 -14.15 5.20 -7.64
C HIS A 19 -12.90 5.47 -8.48
N LEU A 20 -11.88 4.61 -8.41
CA LEU A 20 -10.69 4.74 -9.25
C LEU A 20 -10.95 4.15 -10.65
N PRO A 21 -10.53 4.84 -11.72
CA PRO A 21 -10.31 4.19 -13.00
C PRO A 21 -9.39 2.99 -12.76
N SER A 22 -9.83 1.78 -13.15
CA SER A 22 -9.03 0.55 -13.01
C SER A 22 -7.66 0.64 -13.69
N THR A 23 -7.44 1.64 -14.55
CA THR A 23 -6.17 1.98 -15.18
C THR A 23 -5.15 2.59 -14.21
N LEU A 24 -5.57 3.35 -13.19
CA LEU A 24 -4.64 3.90 -12.19
C LEU A 24 -4.10 2.80 -11.26
N LEU A 25 -4.93 1.82 -10.92
CA LEU A 25 -4.51 0.62 -10.15
C LEU A 25 -3.55 -0.32 -10.91
N LYS A 26 -3.23 -0.01 -12.17
CA LYS A 26 -2.26 -0.77 -12.99
C LYS A 26 -0.88 -0.12 -13.02
N LEU A 27 -0.73 1.07 -12.45
CA LEU A 27 0.56 1.76 -12.44
C LEU A 27 1.48 1.08 -11.41
N PRO A 28 2.72 0.71 -11.80
CA PRO A 28 3.63 0.07 -10.87
C PRO A 28 4.04 1.07 -9.77
N VAL A 29 3.83 0.69 -8.51
CA VAL A 29 4.42 1.42 -7.38
C VAL A 29 5.88 0.98 -7.26
N VAL A 30 6.81 1.92 -7.48
CA VAL A 30 8.25 1.69 -7.36
C VAL A 30 8.77 2.42 -6.14
N LEU A 31 9.29 1.67 -5.16
CA LEU A 31 9.93 2.24 -3.98
C LEU A 31 11.41 2.48 -4.25
N THR A 32 11.89 3.67 -3.95
CA THR A 32 13.34 3.92 -3.89
C THR A 32 13.96 3.14 -2.72
N PRO A 33 15.27 2.87 -2.74
CA PRO A 33 15.92 2.20 -1.61
C PRO A 33 15.73 2.90 -0.26
N SER A 34 15.66 4.24 -0.24
CA SER A 34 15.39 5.01 0.98
C SER A 34 13.95 4.81 1.46
N ALA A 35 12.96 4.95 0.57
CA ALA A 35 11.55 4.75 0.91
C ALA A 35 11.28 3.31 1.40
N TRP A 36 11.94 2.30 0.80
CA TRP A 36 11.88 0.94 1.31
C TRP A 36 12.40 0.84 2.74
N LYS A 37 13.57 1.45 3.01
CA LYS A 37 14.22 1.39 4.31
C LYS A 37 13.40 2.09 5.40
N GLU A 38 12.77 3.21 5.06
CA GLU A 38 12.00 4.03 6.00
C GLU A 38 10.62 3.43 6.27
N SER A 39 9.95 2.91 5.24
CA SER A 39 8.51 2.62 5.31
C SER A 39 8.18 1.12 5.42
N VAL A 40 9.01 0.24 4.86
CA VAL A 40 8.70 -1.22 4.77
C VAL A 40 9.69 -2.07 5.56
N HIS A 41 10.97 -1.69 5.55
CA HIS A 41 12.02 -2.45 6.18
C HIS A 41 11.84 -2.52 7.70
N LEU A 42 12.14 -3.69 8.25
CA LEU A 42 12.25 -3.96 9.67
C LEU A 42 13.59 -4.67 9.88
N GLU A 43 14.41 -4.17 10.80
CA GLU A 43 15.71 -4.77 11.09
C GLU A 43 15.55 -6.18 11.66
N GLN A 44 14.52 -6.40 12.48
CA GLN A 44 14.19 -7.69 13.09
C GLN A 44 12.66 -7.88 13.12
N PRO A 45 12.02 -8.25 11.99
CA PRO A 45 10.59 -8.54 11.99
C PRO A 45 10.35 -9.81 12.80
N SER A 46 9.39 -9.78 13.72
CA SER A 46 9.05 -10.99 14.47
C SER A 46 8.38 -12.01 13.54
N HIS A 47 7.58 -11.53 12.57
CA HIS A 47 6.93 -12.33 11.55
C HIS A 47 7.01 -11.67 10.17
N ILE A 48 7.19 -12.46 9.11
CA ILE A 48 7.21 -11.96 7.71
C ILE A 48 5.91 -11.22 7.33
N ALA A 49 4.80 -11.54 8.00
CA ALA A 49 3.52 -10.89 7.80
C ALA A 49 3.57 -9.39 8.13
N GLU A 50 4.44 -8.95 9.05
CA GLU A 50 4.58 -7.53 9.40
C GLU A 50 5.15 -6.70 8.23
N VAL A 51 6.13 -7.25 7.53
CA VAL A 51 6.69 -6.64 6.31
C VAL A 51 5.62 -6.57 5.23
N GLY A 52 4.81 -7.63 5.09
CA GLY A 52 3.68 -7.67 4.15
C GLY A 52 2.59 -6.63 4.46
N THR A 53 2.25 -6.44 5.74
CA THR A 53 1.30 -5.42 6.18
C THR A 53 1.82 -4.02 5.86
N ARG A 54 3.06 -3.69 6.23
CA ARG A 54 3.67 -2.38 5.94
C ARG A 54 3.74 -2.09 4.45
N LEU A 55 4.14 -3.09 3.65
CA LEU A 55 4.14 -2.96 2.19
C LEU A 55 2.74 -2.67 1.65
N GLY A 56 1.72 -3.37 2.16
CA GLY A 56 0.33 -3.14 1.77
C GLY A 56 -0.17 -1.74 2.11
N GLU A 57 0.19 -1.22 3.28
CA GLU A 57 -0.14 0.14 3.72
C GLU A 57 0.52 1.20 2.83
N VAL A 58 1.82 1.07 2.57
CA VAL A 58 2.57 1.98 1.69
C VAL A 58 1.99 2.01 0.27
N VAL A 59 1.69 0.84 -0.30
CA VAL A 59 1.10 0.76 -1.64
C VAL A 59 -0.30 1.37 -1.67
N LEU A 60 -1.11 1.16 -0.64
CA LEU A 60 -2.44 1.76 -0.55
C LEU A 60 -2.38 3.28 -0.49
N GLU A 61 -1.45 3.82 0.30
CA GLU A 61 -1.28 5.27 0.42
C GLU A 61 -0.75 5.89 -0.88
N ALA A 62 0.17 5.21 -1.57
CA ALA A 62 0.64 5.64 -2.89
C ALA A 62 -0.52 5.81 -3.89
N TYR A 63 -1.46 4.86 -3.91
CA TYR A 63 -2.64 4.96 -4.77
C TYR A 63 -3.63 6.04 -4.33
N ARG A 64 -3.72 6.34 -3.02
CA ARG A 64 -4.55 7.45 -2.52
C ARG A 64 -3.98 8.80 -2.92
N GLU A 65 -2.67 8.99 -2.74
CA GLU A 65 -2.01 10.24 -3.12
C GLU A 65 -2.05 10.45 -4.65
N LEU A 66 -1.82 9.40 -5.43
CA LEU A 66 -2.02 9.44 -6.89
C LEU A 66 -3.48 9.77 -7.28
N HIS A 67 -4.46 9.40 -6.45
CA HIS A 67 -5.86 9.78 -6.68
C HIS A 67 -6.10 11.27 -6.44
N LEU A 68 -5.51 11.81 -5.37
CA LEU A 68 -5.62 13.23 -5.01
C LEU A 68 -4.86 14.12 -5.99
N GLN A 69 -3.71 13.63 -6.48
CA GLN A 69 -2.75 14.39 -7.28
C GLN A 69 -2.28 13.57 -8.49
N PRO A 70 -3.16 13.32 -9.48
CA PRO A 70 -2.87 12.39 -10.58
C PRO A 70 -1.77 12.85 -11.56
N GLU A 71 -1.40 14.13 -11.51
CA GLU A 71 -0.31 14.69 -12.34
C GLU A 71 1.05 14.65 -11.62
N GLU A 72 1.07 14.30 -10.33
CA GLU A 72 2.28 14.25 -9.53
C GLU A 72 2.98 12.90 -9.72
N LEU A 73 4.19 12.94 -10.27
CA LEU A 73 4.98 11.74 -10.58
C LEU A 73 5.81 11.23 -9.39
N GLN A 74 5.78 11.95 -8.26
CA GLN A 74 6.58 11.66 -7.08
C GLN A 74 5.78 11.99 -5.82
N ILE A 75 5.68 11.01 -4.92
CA ILE A 75 4.88 11.11 -3.69
C ILE A 75 5.85 11.06 -2.51
N ASP A 76 5.86 12.09 -1.68
CA ASP A 76 6.56 12.08 -0.39
C ASP A 76 5.61 11.49 0.66
N PHE A 77 6.00 10.37 1.25
CA PHE A 77 5.16 9.66 2.21
C PHE A 77 5.21 10.24 3.62
N GLY A 78 6.14 11.17 3.93
CA GLY A 78 6.19 11.88 5.22
C GLY A 78 6.22 11.03 6.49
N ILE A 79 6.56 9.74 6.38
CA ILE A 79 6.53 8.70 7.44
C ILE A 79 7.91 8.42 8.02
#